data_AF-A0A8B6C2W1-F1
#
_entry.id   AF-A0A8B6C2W1-F1
#
_cell.length_a   1.000
_cell.length_b   1.000
_cell.length_c   1.000
_cell.angle_alpha   90.00
_cell.angle_beta   90.00
_cell.angle_gamma   90.00
#
_symmetry.space_group_name_H-M   'P 1'
#
loop_
_entity.id
_entity.type
_entity.pdbx_description
1 polymer ?
#
loop_
_entity_poly.entity_id
_entity_poly.type
_entity_poly.pdbx_seq_one_letter_code
_entity_poly.pdbx_strand_id
1 'polypeptide(L)'
;MTELSIIGNPHKNGFFLGHYHFAVLEKICLRKLNLVGDSILGLKFNPFLRYGHQENCLEELNMSDNLLFNSEDSYVFAFCTFKHLKIIRIPHGVVKDNRVKRSIKKNMSFSFCLPKTLEQLDLHSNVKTYNKRRISNITIINGSNLKVLNMANVTFRDCNGTINGIENLEYFDMSGFNCKVLGVNLLSHFPKLITLIAQDANLEIGLNTLHNASEFLKMNLDLQHLNLRKNNFKSLPDDLFCHPFRHKLSLILDRNNLQSLPNFPSKPNTFKLISLKYNRFSCLSEDDMAKLNIIKPSSVFLRGNPIECSCNTLRFLKWTQHSGLISDVDEIECVLQTGTLATLSNSCKI
;
A
#
# COMPACT_ATOMS: atom_id res chain seq x y z
N MET A 1 -7.95 27.02 19.53
CA MET A 1 -7.24 26.04 18.68
C MET A 1 -6.29 26.85 17.81
N THR A 2 -5.00 26.77 18.07
CA THR A 2 -3.97 27.51 17.31
C THR A 2 -3.51 26.62 16.16
N GLU A 3 -3.93 26.98 14.96
CA GLU A 3 -3.42 26.46 13.69
C GLU A 3 -2.62 27.58 13.04
N LEU A 4 -1.44 27.24 12.52
CA LEU A 4 -0.59 28.17 11.82
C LEU A 4 -0.29 27.57 10.46
N SER A 5 -0.63 28.33 9.43
CA SER A 5 -0.12 28.12 8.09
C SER A 5 0.95 29.17 7.84
N ILE A 6 2.18 28.74 7.60
CA ILE A 6 3.20 29.65 7.06
C ILE A 6 2.92 29.65 5.56
N ILE A 7 2.72 30.82 4.95
CA ILE A 7 2.64 30.94 3.50
C ILE A 7 4.01 31.45 3.07
N GLY A 8 4.82 30.55 2.51
CA GLY A 8 6.09 30.88 1.90
C GLY A 8 5.88 31.85 0.74
N ASN A 9 6.72 32.88 0.65
CA ASN A 9 6.74 33.76 -0.52
C ASN A 9 7.15 32.92 -1.75
N PRO A 10 6.32 32.82 -2.81
CA PRO A 10 6.54 31.95 -3.96
C PRO A 10 7.64 32.47 -4.91
N HIS A 11 8.77 32.92 -4.38
CA HIS A 11 9.96 33.18 -5.16
C HIS A 11 10.63 31.86 -5.57
N LYS A 12 10.93 31.77 -6.87
CA LYS A 12 11.28 30.57 -7.66
C LYS A 12 12.45 29.69 -7.19
N ASN A 13 13.10 29.99 -6.06
CA ASN A 13 14.35 29.33 -5.67
C ASN A 13 14.23 28.32 -4.52
N GLY A 14 13.07 28.20 -3.87
CA GLY A 14 12.87 27.31 -2.72
C GLY A 14 13.79 27.63 -1.53
N PHE A 15 13.55 27.02 -0.36
CA PHE A 15 14.39 27.23 0.82
C PHE A 15 14.49 26.00 1.73
N PHE A 16 15.54 25.96 2.58
CA PHE A 16 15.72 24.90 3.58
C PHE A 16 15.27 25.37 4.96
N LEU A 17 14.41 24.59 5.62
CA LEU A 17 13.97 24.86 6.99
C LEU A 17 15.08 24.52 8.00
N GLY A 18 15.60 25.53 8.69
CA GLY A 18 16.44 25.38 9.89
C GLY A 18 15.81 25.99 11.15
N HIS A 19 16.49 25.82 12.28
CA HIS A 19 16.04 26.22 13.62
C HIS A 19 15.58 27.68 13.75
N TYR A 20 16.15 28.60 12.98
CA TYR A 20 15.80 30.02 13.03
C TYR A 20 14.40 30.31 12.50
N HIS A 21 13.85 29.51 11.58
CA HIS A 21 12.47 29.70 11.09
C HIS A 21 11.42 29.39 12.15
N PHE A 22 11.78 28.59 13.17
CA PHE A 22 10.89 28.19 14.24
C PHE A 22 11.11 28.98 15.53
N ALA A 23 12.05 29.94 15.55
CA ALA A 23 12.39 30.71 16.75
C ALA A 23 11.20 31.50 17.31
N VAL A 24 10.31 32.00 16.45
CA VAL A 24 9.09 32.72 16.88
C VAL A 24 8.04 31.76 17.47
N LEU A 25 8.08 30.48 17.09
CA LEU A 25 7.13 29.47 17.58
C LEU A 25 7.54 28.90 18.94
N GLU A 26 8.75 29.18 19.43
CA GLU A 26 9.26 28.70 20.72
C GLU A 26 8.37 29.10 21.92
N LYS A 27 7.62 30.20 21.80
CA LYS A 27 6.74 30.72 22.86
C LYS A 27 5.26 30.41 22.65
N ILE A 28 4.89 29.65 21.60
CA ILE A 28 3.50 29.42 21.21
C ILE A 28 3.20 27.93 21.25
N CYS A 29 2.17 27.56 22.01
CA CYS A 29 1.59 26.22 21.99
C CYS A 29 0.80 26.03 20.69
N LEU A 30 1.48 25.59 19.63
CA LEU A 30 0.88 25.31 18.34
C LEU A 30 0.51 23.83 18.24
N ARG A 31 -0.78 23.52 18.01
CA ARG A 31 -1.24 22.12 17.88
C ARG A 31 -1.07 21.59 16.47
N LYS A 32 -1.24 22.45 15.46
CA LYS A 32 -1.14 22.08 14.05
C LYS A 32 -0.25 23.06 13.30
N LEU A 33 0.74 22.52 12.58
CA LEU A 33 1.63 23.28 11.73
C LEU A 33 1.46 22.81 10.29
N ASN A 34 0.97 23.73 9.44
CA ASN A 34 0.76 23.49 8.03
C ASN A 34 1.78 24.29 7.21
N LEU A 35 2.57 23.56 6.42
CA LEU A 35 3.64 24.09 5.58
C LEU A 35 3.47 23.62 4.12
N VAL A 36 2.22 23.43 3.69
CA VAL A 36 1.91 22.83 2.38
C VAL A 36 2.23 23.80 1.24
N GLY A 37 2.94 23.32 0.21
CA GLY A 37 3.17 24.12 -1.01
C GLY A 37 4.19 25.26 -0.87
N ASP A 38 4.94 25.30 0.24
CA ASP A 38 5.84 26.41 0.57
C ASP A 38 7.18 26.38 -0.18
N SER A 39 7.35 25.53 -1.19
CA SER A 39 8.61 25.36 -1.92
C SER A 39 9.80 24.99 -1.01
N ILE A 40 9.54 24.26 0.08
CA ILE A 40 10.58 23.78 1.00
C ILE A 40 11.43 22.73 0.29
N LEU A 41 12.74 22.98 0.22
CA LEU A 41 13.73 22.10 -0.41
C LEU A 41 14.27 21.03 0.54
N GLY A 42 14.12 21.18 1.85
CA GLY A 42 14.60 20.20 2.81
C GLY A 42 14.66 20.76 4.23
N LEU A 43 15.00 19.87 5.15
CA LEU A 43 15.25 20.20 6.55
C LEU A 43 16.76 20.29 6.80
N LYS A 44 17.24 21.38 7.42
CA LYS A 44 18.59 21.44 8.00
C LYS A 44 18.64 20.54 9.24
N PHE A 45 19.84 20.17 9.69
CA PHE A 45 20.02 19.35 10.90
C PHE A 45 19.27 19.94 12.10
N ASN A 46 18.47 19.10 12.78
CA ASN A 46 17.61 19.44 13.91
C ASN A 46 16.84 20.77 13.72
N PRO A 47 15.97 20.88 12.70
CA PRO A 47 15.30 22.14 12.40
C PRO A 47 14.32 22.51 13.52
N PHE A 48 13.84 21.53 14.29
CA PHE A 48 12.92 21.73 15.40
C PHE A 48 13.63 21.78 16.77
N LEU A 49 14.97 21.87 16.82
CA LEU A 49 15.70 21.83 18.10
C LEU A 49 15.18 22.85 19.10
N ARG A 50 15.03 24.11 18.67
CA ARG A 50 14.53 25.20 19.52
C ARG A 50 13.06 25.05 19.90
N TYR A 51 12.26 24.51 18.99
CA TYR A 51 10.87 24.16 19.29
C TYR A 51 10.83 23.06 20.37
N GLY A 52 11.71 22.05 20.28
CA GLY A 52 11.80 20.88 21.17
C GLY A 52 11.93 21.12 22.68
N HIS A 53 12.38 22.29 23.12
CA HIS A 53 12.80 22.53 24.50
C HIS A 53 11.71 23.09 25.43
N GLN A 54 10.60 23.63 24.91
CA GLN A 54 9.44 24.07 25.69
C GLN A 54 8.20 23.31 25.25
N GLU A 55 7.37 22.90 26.20
CA GLU A 55 6.24 21.95 26.09
C GLU A 55 5.52 21.93 24.73
N ASN A 56 6.04 21.09 23.82
CA ASN A 56 5.61 21.06 22.43
C ASN A 56 4.22 20.47 22.23
N CYS A 57 3.21 21.33 22.24
CA CYS A 57 1.81 21.00 21.94
C CYS A 57 1.55 20.48 20.53
N LEU A 58 2.55 20.41 19.65
CA LEU A 58 2.36 20.04 18.26
C LEU A 58 1.92 18.59 18.15
N GLU A 59 0.71 18.42 17.63
CA GLU A 59 0.06 17.14 17.40
C GLU A 59 0.10 16.74 15.92
N GLU A 60 0.16 17.72 15.02
CA GLU A 60 0.09 17.50 13.57
C GLU A 60 1.08 18.40 12.82
N LEU A 61 1.93 17.78 12.00
CA LEU A 61 2.84 18.46 11.08
C LEU A 61 2.51 18.05 9.65
N ASN A 62 2.17 19.03 8.80
CA ASN A 62 1.91 18.82 7.38
C ASN A 62 2.91 19.61 6.55
N MET A 63 3.72 18.92 5.75
CA MET A 63 4.72 19.47 4.83
C MET A 63 4.48 18.98 3.39
N SER A 64 3.22 18.70 3.03
CA SER A 64 2.86 18.22 1.69
C SER A 64 3.18 19.22 0.58
N ASP A 65 3.27 18.73 -0.66
CA ASP A 65 3.46 19.55 -1.87
C ASP A 65 4.69 20.48 -1.84
N ASN A 66 5.73 20.08 -1.10
CA ASN A 66 7.04 20.74 -1.09
C ASN A 66 8.05 20.05 -2.00
N LEU A 67 9.16 20.73 -2.30
CA LEU A 67 10.22 20.26 -3.19
C LEU A 67 11.35 19.53 -2.44
N LEU A 68 10.98 18.71 -1.44
CA LEU A 68 11.94 18.13 -0.50
C LEU A 68 12.97 17.23 -1.22
N PHE A 69 14.23 17.70 -1.22
CA PHE A 69 15.38 16.94 -1.66
C PHE A 69 15.74 15.85 -0.66
N ASN A 70 16.17 14.72 -1.19
CA ASN A 70 16.59 13.54 -0.45
C ASN A 70 18.03 13.71 0.04
N SER A 71 18.30 14.62 0.99
CA SER A 71 19.58 14.63 1.70
C SER A 71 19.56 13.50 2.75
N GLU A 72 20.38 12.47 2.50
CA GLU A 72 20.44 11.20 3.24
C GLU A 72 20.66 11.35 4.77
N ASP A 73 21.07 12.52 5.25
CA ASP A 73 21.55 12.71 6.63
C ASP A 73 20.61 13.52 7.54
N SER A 74 19.51 14.10 7.02
CA SER A 74 18.81 15.20 7.73
C SER A 74 17.54 14.80 8.49
N TYR A 75 16.86 13.72 8.09
CA TYR A 75 15.55 13.35 8.65
C TYR A 75 15.64 12.38 9.85
N VAL A 76 16.77 11.69 9.98
CA VAL A 76 16.91 10.49 10.82
C VAL A 76 16.63 10.72 12.31
N PHE A 77 16.84 11.95 12.80
CA PHE A 77 16.71 12.32 14.21
C PHE A 77 15.79 13.52 14.48
N ALA A 78 15.22 14.13 13.44
CA ALA A 78 14.56 15.43 13.56
C ALA A 78 13.28 15.39 14.42
N PHE A 79 12.68 14.22 14.60
CA PHE A 79 11.34 14.09 15.19
C PHE A 79 11.30 13.40 16.55
N CYS A 80 12.39 12.79 17.02
CA CYS A 80 12.41 12.03 18.28
C CYS A 80 11.99 12.84 19.51
N THR A 81 12.22 14.15 19.46
CA THR A 81 12.05 15.06 20.61
C THR A 81 10.61 15.54 20.79
N PHE A 82 9.72 15.32 19.82
CA PHE A 82 8.33 15.71 19.95
C PHE A 82 7.60 14.82 20.95
N LYS A 83 6.97 15.45 21.94
CA LYS A 83 6.23 14.75 23.01
C LYS A 83 4.79 14.43 22.63
N HIS A 84 4.15 15.25 21.78
CA HIS A 84 2.72 15.18 21.48
C HIS A 84 2.39 14.93 20.00
N LEU A 85 3.40 14.78 19.14
CA LEU A 85 3.22 14.69 17.69
C LEU A 85 2.63 13.33 17.30
N LYS A 86 1.39 13.35 16.82
CA LYS A 86 0.60 12.18 16.44
C LYS A 86 0.58 11.93 14.94
N ILE A 87 0.64 13.00 14.14
CA ILE A 87 0.49 12.92 12.68
C ILE A 87 1.62 13.69 12.01
N ILE A 88 2.31 13.01 11.10
CA ILE A 88 3.30 13.61 10.20
C ILE A 88 2.88 13.32 8.76
N ARG A 89 2.74 14.37 7.95
CA ARG A 89 2.56 14.26 6.49
C ARG A 89 3.71 14.95 5.78
N ILE A 90 4.49 14.17 5.05
CA ILE A 90 5.63 14.62 4.27
C ILE A 90 5.59 13.90 2.92
N PRO A 91 4.52 14.05 2.13
CA PRO A 91 4.52 13.46 0.82
C PRO A 91 5.61 14.09 -0.05
N HIS A 92 6.30 13.22 -0.79
CA HIS A 92 7.40 13.63 -1.64
C HIS A 92 6.86 14.45 -2.83
N GLY A 93 7.18 15.74 -2.88
CA GLY A 93 7.26 16.48 -4.13
C GLY A 93 8.64 16.26 -4.75
N VAL A 94 8.66 15.93 -6.03
CA VAL A 94 9.86 15.47 -6.74
C VAL A 94 10.90 16.59 -6.88
N VAL A 95 12.16 16.31 -6.53
CA VAL A 95 13.28 16.75 -7.36
C VAL A 95 14.15 15.55 -7.72
N LYS A 96 14.35 15.35 -9.04
CA LYS A 96 15.22 14.32 -9.61
C LYS A 96 16.64 14.48 -9.07
N ASP A 97 17.06 13.63 -8.14
CA ASP A 97 18.49 13.52 -7.85
C ASP A 97 19.17 12.70 -8.93
N ASN A 98 19.61 13.39 -9.98
CA ASN A 98 20.45 12.82 -11.04
C ASN A 98 21.91 12.60 -10.57
N ARG A 99 22.28 12.96 -9.33
CA ARG A 99 23.66 12.97 -8.84
C ARG A 99 24.04 11.79 -7.95
N VAL A 100 23.12 10.89 -7.59
CA VAL A 100 23.51 9.66 -6.85
C VAL A 100 24.10 8.61 -7.80
N LYS A 101 25.36 8.84 -8.20
CA LYS A 101 26.30 7.82 -8.73
C LYS A 101 27.13 7.23 -7.60
N ARG A 102 26.51 6.79 -6.49
CA ARG A 102 27.23 6.04 -5.45
C ARG A 102 26.71 4.61 -5.37
N SER A 103 27.62 3.66 -5.54
CA SER A 103 27.43 2.25 -5.27
C SER A 103 27.18 2.06 -3.78
N ILE A 104 25.93 2.17 -3.35
CA ILE A 104 25.55 1.85 -1.98
C ILE A 104 25.85 0.35 -1.79
N LYS A 105 26.76 0.07 -0.83
CA LYS A 105 27.18 -1.28 -0.47
C LYS A 105 25.96 -2.14 -0.12
N LYS A 106 26.04 -3.42 -0.47
CA LYS A 106 24.90 -4.34 -0.61
C LYS A 106 24.11 -4.64 0.68
N ASN A 107 24.53 -4.20 1.88
CA ASN A 107 23.93 -4.57 3.17
C ASN A 107 24.06 -3.44 4.23
N MET A 108 23.46 -2.26 4.02
CA MET A 108 23.44 -1.21 5.05
C MET A 108 22.07 -1.22 5.74
N SER A 109 22.02 -1.39 7.06
CA SER A 109 20.81 -1.19 7.85
C SER A 109 20.63 0.29 8.17
N PHE A 110 19.39 0.76 8.18
CA PHE A 110 19.06 2.15 8.54
C PHE A 110 18.19 2.14 9.78
N SER A 111 18.49 3.02 10.72
CA SER A 111 17.64 3.26 11.88
C SER A 111 17.02 4.63 11.76
N PHE A 112 15.69 4.74 11.91
CA PHE A 112 14.96 6.00 11.95
C PHE A 112 14.27 6.13 13.30
N CYS A 113 14.27 7.31 13.89
CA CYS A 113 13.62 7.52 15.17
C CYS A 113 12.39 8.41 15.02
N LEU A 114 11.26 7.92 15.51
CA LEU A 114 9.96 8.60 15.47
C LEU A 114 9.60 9.17 16.86
N PRO A 115 8.71 10.18 16.93
CA PRO A 115 8.07 10.55 18.18
C PRO A 115 7.36 9.33 18.77
N LYS A 116 7.50 9.10 20.08
CA LYS A 116 6.81 7.99 20.76
C LYS A 116 5.29 8.08 20.64
N THR A 117 4.74 9.26 20.40
CA THR A 117 3.30 9.50 20.27
C THR A 117 2.79 9.44 18.84
N LEU A 118 3.66 9.15 17.86
CA LEU A 118 3.28 9.16 16.45
C LEU A 118 2.36 7.98 16.14
N GLU A 119 1.17 8.28 15.62
CA GLU A 119 0.13 7.32 15.24
C GLU A 119 0.05 7.17 13.71
N GLN A 120 0.32 8.24 12.95
CA GLN A 120 0.25 8.27 11.50
C GLN A 120 1.49 8.92 10.87
N LEU A 121 2.07 8.22 9.90
CA LEU A 121 3.16 8.69 9.06
C LEU A 121 2.77 8.55 7.59
N ASP A 122 2.67 9.70 6.91
CA ASP A 122 2.38 9.75 5.49
C ASP A 122 3.59 10.28 4.71
N LEU A 123 4.15 9.41 3.88
CA LEU A 123 5.31 9.63 3.02
C LEU A 123 4.97 9.40 1.54
N HIS A 124 3.69 9.36 1.16
CA HIS A 124 3.32 9.06 -0.22
C HIS A 124 3.94 10.04 -1.21
N SER A 125 4.00 9.67 -2.48
CA SER A 125 4.46 10.57 -3.54
C SER A 125 3.35 10.79 -4.56
N ASN A 126 3.16 12.04 -4.96
CA ASN A 126 2.19 12.39 -6.01
C ASN A 126 2.68 11.95 -7.41
N VAL A 127 3.96 11.64 -7.54
CA VAL A 127 4.57 11.11 -8.75
C VAL A 127 5.32 9.83 -8.41
N LYS A 128 5.28 8.81 -9.27
CA LYS A 128 6.19 7.66 -9.13
C LYS A 128 7.63 8.18 -9.22
N THR A 129 8.27 8.30 -8.06
CA THR A 129 9.72 8.57 -7.99
C THR A 129 10.43 7.37 -8.60
N TYR A 130 11.65 7.49 -9.13
CA TYR A 130 12.46 6.32 -9.45
C TYR A 130 13.63 6.30 -8.48
N ASN A 131 13.43 5.67 -7.32
CA ASN A 131 14.53 5.50 -6.40
C ASN A 131 15.36 4.28 -6.82
N LYS A 132 16.67 4.46 -6.99
CA LYS A 132 17.59 3.34 -7.20
C LYS A 132 17.81 2.53 -5.92
N ARG A 133 17.31 3.01 -4.76
CA ARG A 133 17.44 2.36 -3.46
C ARG A 133 16.59 1.09 -3.36
N ARG A 134 17.14 0.14 -2.63
CA ARG A 134 16.50 -1.12 -2.21
C ARG A 134 15.82 -0.89 -0.86
N ILE A 135 14.75 -1.63 -0.55
CA ILE A 135 14.37 -1.77 0.86
C ILE A 135 15.48 -2.61 1.51
N SER A 136 16.30 -1.95 2.31
CA SER A 136 17.24 -2.58 3.23
C SER A 136 16.55 -2.87 4.57
N ASN A 137 17.28 -3.45 5.52
CA ASN A 137 16.77 -3.61 6.88
C ASN A 137 16.62 -2.24 7.54
N ILE A 138 15.38 -1.85 7.80
CA ILE A 138 14.99 -0.60 8.44
C ILE A 138 14.55 -0.92 9.87
N THR A 139 15.11 -0.18 10.83
CA THR A 139 14.71 -0.24 12.24
C THR A 139 14.09 1.09 12.63
N ILE A 140 12.84 1.06 13.08
CA ILE A 140 12.15 2.25 13.58
C ILE A 140 12.24 2.26 15.10
N ILE A 141 12.94 3.24 15.64
CA ILE A 141 13.07 3.49 17.08
C ILE A 141 11.83 4.28 17.52
N ASN A 142 11.22 3.87 18.64
CA ASN A 142 10.01 4.49 19.20
C ASN A 142 8.76 4.42 18.29
N GLY A 143 8.73 3.53 17.30
CA GLY A 143 7.61 3.39 16.37
C GLY A 143 6.42 2.58 16.88
N SER A 144 6.44 2.13 18.14
CA SER A 144 5.43 1.20 18.65
C SER A 144 4.01 1.75 18.69
N ASN A 145 3.79 3.07 18.64
CA ASN A 145 2.45 3.65 18.56
C ASN A 145 1.97 3.92 17.12
N LEU A 146 2.83 3.69 16.11
CA LEU A 146 2.48 3.91 14.72
C LEU A 146 1.44 2.88 14.27
N LYS A 147 0.29 3.37 13.80
CA LYS A 147 -0.82 2.56 13.28
C LYS A 147 -0.95 2.67 11.77
N VAL A 148 -0.62 3.82 11.19
CA VAL A 148 -0.80 4.09 9.76
C VAL A 148 0.53 4.50 9.15
N LEU A 149 0.98 3.73 8.15
CA LEU A 149 2.14 4.04 7.33
C LEU A 149 1.72 4.06 5.87
N ASN A 150 1.71 5.26 5.27
CA ASN A 150 1.46 5.43 3.85
C ASN A 150 2.77 5.75 3.13
N MET A 151 3.19 4.87 2.22
CA MET A 151 4.38 5.02 1.39
C MET A 151 4.04 4.90 -0.10
N ALA A 152 2.78 5.10 -0.49
CA ALA A 152 2.37 4.95 -1.88
C ALA A 152 3.24 5.77 -2.84
N ASN A 153 3.63 5.18 -3.97
CA ASN A 153 4.49 5.75 -5.03
C ASN A 153 5.91 6.17 -4.59
N VAL A 154 6.34 5.79 -3.38
CA VAL A 154 7.75 5.77 -3.03
C VAL A 154 8.34 4.51 -3.66
N THR A 155 8.95 4.62 -4.84
CA THR A 155 9.44 3.41 -5.50
C THR A 155 10.71 2.93 -4.82
N PHE A 156 10.73 1.65 -4.44
CA PHE A 156 11.96 0.94 -4.09
C PHE A 156 12.28 -0.04 -5.21
N ARG A 157 13.57 -0.19 -5.54
CA ARG A 157 14.05 -1.09 -6.59
C ARG A 157 13.69 -2.55 -6.32
N ASP A 158 13.75 -2.96 -5.06
CA ASP A 158 13.34 -4.28 -4.58
C ASP A 158 12.90 -4.22 -3.11
N CYS A 159 12.23 -5.28 -2.67
CA CYS A 159 11.54 -5.41 -1.40
C CYS A 159 12.09 -6.60 -0.59
N ASN A 160 13.42 -6.76 -0.58
CA ASN A 160 14.10 -7.88 0.08
C ASN A 160 14.55 -7.60 1.53
N GLY A 161 14.30 -6.39 2.03
CA GLY A 161 14.63 -6.01 3.40
C GLY A 161 13.50 -6.25 4.39
N THR A 162 13.70 -5.75 5.61
CA THR A 162 12.74 -5.82 6.71
C THR A 162 12.44 -4.41 7.23
N ILE A 163 11.28 -4.20 7.84
CA ILE A 163 10.93 -2.97 8.55
C ILE A 163 10.51 -3.37 9.96
N ASN A 164 11.28 -2.96 10.97
CA ASN A 164 11.11 -3.40 12.37
C ASN A 164 10.75 -2.20 13.27
N GLY A 165 10.22 -2.46 14.46
CA GLY A 165 9.94 -1.43 15.47
C GLY A 165 8.60 -0.68 15.32
N ILE A 166 7.68 -1.23 14.51
CA ILE A 166 6.31 -0.74 14.29
C ILE A 166 5.30 -1.88 14.43
N GLU A 167 5.37 -2.62 15.53
CA GLU A 167 4.63 -3.87 15.76
C GLU A 167 3.11 -3.68 15.85
N ASN A 168 2.65 -2.45 16.13
CA ASN A 168 1.24 -2.10 16.21
C ASN A 168 0.70 -1.47 14.91
N LEU A 169 1.42 -1.60 13.79
CA LEU A 169 0.96 -1.09 12.51
C LEU A 169 -0.32 -1.83 12.08
N GLU A 170 -1.37 -1.06 11.78
CA GLU A 170 -2.69 -1.54 11.37
C GLU A 170 -2.94 -1.34 9.87
N TYR A 171 -2.34 -0.29 9.28
CA TYR A 171 -2.48 0.06 7.86
C TYR A 171 -1.11 0.29 7.22
N PHE A 172 -0.87 -0.41 6.11
CA PHE A 172 0.32 -0.21 5.28
C PHE A 172 -0.05 -0.02 3.81
N ASP A 173 0.35 1.10 3.22
CA ASP A 173 0.25 1.34 1.79
C ASP A 173 1.64 1.37 1.15
N MET A 174 1.92 0.36 0.35
CA MET A 174 3.13 0.18 -0.44
C MET A 174 2.83 0.19 -1.95
N SER A 175 1.74 0.85 -2.35
CA SER A 175 1.36 0.96 -3.75
C SER A 175 2.49 1.59 -4.58
N GLY A 176 2.68 1.14 -5.80
CA GLY A 176 3.72 1.67 -6.69
C GLY A 176 5.14 1.19 -6.37
N PHE A 177 5.37 0.34 -5.36
CA PHE A 177 6.69 -0.27 -5.14
C PHE A 177 7.11 -1.12 -6.35
N ASN A 178 8.40 -1.49 -6.46
CA ASN A 178 8.86 -2.42 -7.50
C ASN A 178 9.39 -3.71 -6.88
N CYS A 179 8.49 -4.50 -6.29
CA CYS A 179 8.81 -5.72 -5.55
C CYS A 179 9.06 -6.95 -6.45
N LYS A 180 9.81 -6.79 -7.55
CA LYS A 180 10.22 -7.91 -8.41
C LYS A 180 11.16 -8.88 -7.71
N VAL A 181 11.95 -8.37 -6.78
CA VAL A 181 12.72 -9.17 -5.81
C VAL A 181 12.08 -8.92 -4.46
N LEU A 182 11.50 -9.95 -3.87
CA LEU A 182 10.71 -9.89 -2.66
C LEU A 182 11.32 -10.79 -1.58
N GLY A 183 11.44 -10.28 -0.37
CA GLY A 183 11.83 -11.05 0.80
C GLY A 183 10.60 -11.40 1.64
N VAL A 184 10.57 -12.61 2.20
CA VAL A 184 9.48 -13.08 3.07
C VAL A 184 9.34 -12.24 4.36
N ASN A 185 10.41 -11.56 4.76
CA ASN A 185 10.49 -10.80 6.01
C ASN A 185 10.04 -9.33 5.90
N LEU A 186 9.55 -8.89 4.75
CA LEU A 186 9.10 -7.50 4.57
C LEU A 186 7.99 -7.13 5.57
N LEU A 187 7.04 -8.04 5.78
CA LEU A 187 5.84 -7.82 6.61
C LEU A 187 5.90 -8.56 7.97
N SER A 188 7.01 -9.25 8.28
CA SER A 188 7.10 -10.17 9.42
C SER A 188 6.97 -9.48 10.78
N HIS A 189 7.18 -8.17 10.85
CA HIS A 189 7.09 -7.39 12.07
C HIS A 189 5.79 -6.58 12.18
N PHE A 190 4.77 -6.87 11.37
CA PHE A 190 3.45 -6.21 11.42
C PHE A 190 2.34 -7.17 11.88
N PRO A 191 2.41 -7.74 13.09
CA PRO A 191 1.47 -8.77 13.53
C PRO A 191 0.02 -8.27 13.63
N LYS A 192 -0.18 -6.97 13.84
CA LYS A 192 -1.49 -6.32 13.95
C LYS A 192 -2.00 -5.71 12.63
N LEU A 193 -1.36 -6.04 11.50
CA LEU A 193 -1.74 -5.46 10.21
C LEU A 193 -3.15 -5.88 9.82
N ILE A 194 -4.04 -4.89 9.64
CA ILE A 194 -5.45 -5.06 9.26
C ILE A 194 -5.61 -4.81 7.76
N THR A 195 -4.93 -3.80 7.23
CA THR A 195 -5.04 -3.38 5.83
C THR A 195 -3.67 -3.31 5.16
N LEU A 196 -3.52 -4.04 4.05
CA LEU A 196 -2.39 -3.97 3.16
C LEU A 196 -2.84 -3.51 1.78
N ILE A 197 -2.34 -2.35 1.34
CA ILE A 197 -2.51 -1.85 -0.02
C ILE A 197 -1.18 -2.00 -0.75
N ALA A 198 -1.14 -2.89 -1.74
CA ALA A 198 0.02 -3.12 -2.58
C ALA A 198 -0.38 -3.07 -4.06
N GLN A 199 -1.10 -2.01 -4.44
CA GLN A 199 -1.54 -1.80 -5.82
C GLN A 199 -0.33 -1.45 -6.70
N ASP A 200 -0.23 -2.04 -7.89
CA ASP A 200 0.80 -1.67 -8.88
C ASP A 200 2.23 -1.73 -8.29
N ALA A 201 2.47 -2.78 -7.50
CA ALA A 201 3.69 -3.00 -6.72
C ALA A 201 4.67 -3.99 -7.39
N ASN A 202 4.39 -4.41 -8.64
CA ASN A 202 5.12 -5.44 -9.38
C ASN A 202 5.37 -6.75 -8.59
N LEU A 203 4.37 -7.18 -7.82
CA LEU A 203 4.48 -8.34 -6.93
C LEU A 203 4.43 -9.71 -7.63
N GLU A 204 3.99 -9.78 -8.89
CA GLU A 204 3.85 -11.05 -9.63
C GLU A 204 5.14 -11.85 -9.67
N ILE A 205 6.23 -11.24 -10.12
CA ILE A 205 7.55 -11.89 -10.17
C ILE A 205 8.03 -12.19 -8.75
N GLY A 206 7.92 -11.24 -7.83
CA GLY A 206 8.43 -11.38 -6.47
C GLY A 206 7.82 -12.58 -5.74
N LEU A 207 6.48 -12.66 -5.71
CA LEU A 207 5.76 -13.74 -5.04
C LEU A 207 5.99 -15.10 -5.69
N ASN A 208 5.99 -15.18 -7.03
CA ASN A 208 6.19 -16.44 -7.77
C ASN A 208 7.62 -16.97 -7.69
N THR A 209 8.60 -16.16 -7.25
CA THR A 209 9.98 -16.60 -7.03
C THR A 209 10.28 -17.05 -5.61
N LEU A 210 9.34 -16.86 -4.67
CA LEU A 210 9.50 -17.36 -3.31
C LEU A 210 9.36 -18.88 -3.29
N HIS A 211 10.25 -19.55 -2.56
CA HIS A 211 10.13 -21.00 -2.34
C HIS A 211 8.84 -21.35 -1.56
N ASN A 212 8.54 -20.54 -0.53
CA ASN A 212 7.31 -20.65 0.29
C ASN A 212 6.66 -19.26 0.32
N ALA A 213 5.71 -18.99 -0.58
CA ALA A 213 5.05 -17.69 -0.63
C ALA A 213 4.12 -17.46 0.58
N SER A 214 3.66 -18.54 1.20
CA SER A 214 2.95 -18.54 2.47
C SER A 214 3.66 -17.72 3.56
N GLU A 215 4.99 -17.81 3.65
CA GLU A 215 5.78 -17.09 4.67
C GLU A 215 5.64 -15.57 4.58
N PHE A 216 5.28 -15.02 3.42
CA PHE A 216 5.09 -13.58 3.23
C PHE A 216 3.96 -12.99 4.09
N LEU A 217 2.89 -13.75 4.36
CA LEU A 217 1.72 -13.31 5.14
C LEU A 217 1.59 -14.02 6.49
N LYS A 218 2.53 -14.89 6.86
CA LYS A 218 2.45 -15.77 8.03
C LYS A 218 2.24 -15.04 9.36
N MET A 219 2.79 -13.84 9.49
CA MET A 219 2.69 -13.04 10.71
C MET A 219 1.46 -12.13 10.73
N ASN A 220 0.77 -11.95 9.60
CA ASN A 220 -0.31 -10.96 9.44
C ASN A 220 -1.70 -11.62 9.54
N LEU A 221 -1.92 -12.39 10.61
CA LEU A 221 -3.16 -13.19 10.75
C LEU A 221 -4.42 -12.35 11.02
N ASP A 222 -4.27 -11.08 11.42
CA ASP A 222 -5.37 -10.14 11.66
C ASP A 222 -5.78 -9.37 10.39
N LEU A 223 -5.18 -9.68 9.23
CA LEU A 223 -5.45 -9.01 7.96
C LEU A 223 -6.90 -9.20 7.52
N GLN A 224 -7.58 -8.08 7.23
CA GLN A 224 -8.98 -8.03 6.80
C GLN A 224 -9.14 -7.44 5.38
N HIS A 225 -8.16 -6.65 4.93
CA HIS A 225 -8.18 -6.02 3.62
C HIS A 225 -6.83 -6.18 2.92
N LEU A 226 -6.85 -6.85 1.77
CA LEU A 226 -5.67 -7.04 0.92
C LEU A 226 -5.96 -6.56 -0.49
N ASN A 227 -5.29 -5.49 -0.90
CA ASN A 227 -5.41 -4.93 -2.25
C ASN A 227 -4.15 -5.21 -3.08
N LEU A 228 -4.31 -6.09 -4.06
CA LEU A 228 -3.29 -6.56 -5.01
C LEU A 228 -3.60 -6.13 -6.45
N ARG A 229 -4.43 -5.09 -6.62
CA ARG A 229 -4.84 -4.56 -7.91
C ARG A 229 -3.63 -4.16 -8.78
N LYS A 230 -3.74 -4.34 -10.11
CA LYS A 230 -2.73 -3.88 -11.09
C LYS A 230 -1.31 -4.45 -10.90
N ASN A 231 -1.14 -5.69 -10.44
CA ASN A 231 0.17 -6.32 -10.27
C ASN A 231 0.59 -7.23 -11.43
N ASN A 232 -0.23 -7.31 -12.49
CA ASN A 232 -0.02 -8.16 -13.67
C ASN A 232 -0.06 -9.68 -13.41
N PHE A 233 -0.62 -10.12 -12.27
CA PHE A 233 -0.71 -11.55 -11.92
C PHE A 233 -1.38 -12.37 -13.03
N LYS A 234 -0.69 -13.41 -13.51
CA LYS A 234 -1.29 -14.47 -14.35
C LYS A 234 -1.83 -15.62 -13.49
N SER A 235 -1.14 -15.87 -12.37
CA SER A 235 -1.52 -16.75 -11.28
C SER A 235 -0.97 -16.16 -9.98
N LEU A 236 -1.46 -16.67 -8.85
CA LEU A 236 -0.89 -16.44 -7.52
C LEU A 236 -0.29 -17.76 -7.02
N PRO A 237 0.76 -17.74 -6.17
CA PRO A 237 1.30 -18.95 -5.56
C PRO A 237 0.23 -19.71 -4.78
N ASP A 238 0.22 -21.04 -4.92
CA ASP A 238 -0.82 -21.91 -4.37
C ASP A 238 -0.88 -21.93 -2.83
N ASP A 239 0.22 -21.58 -2.17
CA ASP A 239 0.35 -21.59 -0.71
C ASP A 239 0.16 -20.20 -0.08
N LEU A 240 0.00 -19.12 -0.86
CA LEU A 240 -0.03 -17.74 -0.35
C LEU A 240 -1.09 -17.53 0.75
N PHE A 241 -2.24 -18.19 0.62
CA PHE A 241 -3.38 -18.06 1.55
C PHE A 241 -3.58 -19.29 2.44
N CYS A 242 -2.55 -20.12 2.65
CA CYS A 242 -2.68 -21.34 3.45
C CYS A 242 -2.88 -21.09 4.95
N HIS A 243 -2.55 -19.88 5.43
CA HIS A 243 -2.64 -19.52 6.83
C HIS A 243 -4.09 -19.22 7.27
N PRO A 244 -4.47 -19.60 8.51
CA PRO A 244 -5.80 -19.33 9.03
C PRO A 244 -5.91 -17.87 9.52
N PHE A 245 -6.34 -16.96 8.64
CA PHE A 245 -6.70 -15.59 9.05
C PHE A 245 -7.76 -15.63 10.16
N ARG A 246 -7.60 -14.75 11.17
CA ARG A 246 -8.52 -14.67 12.32
C ARG A 246 -9.84 -14.01 11.95
N HIS A 247 -9.85 -13.26 10.86
CA HIS A 247 -10.99 -12.52 10.34
C HIS A 247 -11.25 -12.85 8.87
N LYS A 248 -12.45 -12.52 8.39
CA LYS A 248 -12.77 -12.67 6.96
C LYS A 248 -11.97 -11.68 6.13
N LEU A 249 -11.29 -12.17 5.11
CA LEU A 249 -10.45 -11.35 4.23
C LEU A 249 -11.27 -10.77 3.05
N SER A 250 -11.12 -9.47 2.80
CA SER A 250 -11.55 -8.81 1.56
C SER A 250 -10.35 -8.72 0.62
N LEU A 251 -10.39 -9.49 -0.47
CA LEU A 251 -9.30 -9.63 -1.42
C LEU A 251 -9.62 -8.91 -2.73
N ILE A 252 -8.80 -7.92 -3.10
CA ILE A 252 -8.94 -7.17 -4.35
C ILE A 252 -7.83 -7.59 -5.32
N LEU A 253 -8.22 -8.26 -6.41
CA LEU A 253 -7.35 -8.74 -7.48
C LEU A 253 -7.66 -8.08 -8.82
N ASP A 254 -8.32 -6.92 -8.79
CA ASP A 254 -8.72 -6.19 -9.98
C ASP A 254 -7.55 -5.87 -10.92
N ARG A 255 -7.83 -5.79 -12.22
CA ARG A 255 -6.88 -5.31 -13.23
C ARG A 255 -5.57 -6.10 -13.22
N ASN A 256 -5.65 -7.41 -13.06
CA ASN A 256 -4.54 -8.33 -13.27
C ASN A 256 -4.76 -9.10 -14.60
N ASN A 257 -4.05 -10.20 -14.79
CA ASN A 257 -4.13 -11.04 -15.99
C ASN A 257 -4.61 -12.46 -15.67
N LEU A 258 -5.40 -12.63 -14.59
CA LEU A 258 -5.86 -13.93 -14.13
C LEU A 258 -6.86 -14.53 -15.12
N GLN A 259 -6.73 -15.84 -15.35
CA GLN A 259 -7.64 -16.64 -16.18
C GLN A 259 -8.33 -17.75 -15.39
N SER A 260 -7.84 -18.04 -14.18
CA SER A 260 -8.39 -19.02 -13.23
C SER A 260 -8.32 -18.45 -11.82
N LEU A 261 -9.11 -19.03 -10.90
CA LEU A 261 -9.07 -18.60 -9.50
C LEU A 261 -7.75 -19.04 -8.84
N PRO A 262 -7.22 -18.22 -7.91
CA PRO A 262 -6.15 -18.64 -7.02
C PRO A 262 -6.56 -19.89 -6.23
N ASN A 263 -5.58 -20.65 -5.78
CA ASN A 263 -5.83 -21.71 -4.83
C ASN A 263 -6.22 -21.11 -3.46
N PHE A 264 -7.51 -21.14 -3.16
CA PHE A 264 -8.02 -20.72 -1.86
C PHE A 264 -7.99 -21.90 -0.88
N PRO A 265 -7.74 -21.66 0.41
CA PRO A 265 -7.88 -22.70 1.41
C PRO A 265 -9.31 -23.25 1.39
N SER A 266 -9.46 -24.58 1.43
CA SER A 266 -10.74 -25.29 1.47
C SER A 266 -11.43 -25.15 2.84
N LYS A 267 -11.62 -23.91 3.29
CA LYS A 267 -12.25 -23.55 4.56
C LYS A 267 -13.36 -22.51 4.30
N PRO A 268 -14.62 -22.81 4.67
CA PRO A 268 -15.72 -21.89 4.49
C PRO A 268 -15.50 -20.61 5.30
N ASN A 269 -16.13 -19.51 4.85
CA ASN A 269 -16.11 -18.23 5.55
C ASN A 269 -14.72 -17.57 5.69
N THR A 270 -13.72 -18.00 4.93
CA THR A 270 -12.37 -17.38 4.95
C THR A 270 -12.38 -15.99 4.31
N PHE A 271 -13.17 -15.81 3.24
CA PHE A 271 -13.24 -14.55 2.50
C PHE A 271 -14.58 -13.86 2.72
N LYS A 272 -14.54 -12.54 2.91
CA LYS A 272 -15.74 -11.68 2.90
C LYS A 272 -16.09 -11.30 1.46
N LEU A 273 -15.08 -10.84 0.73
CA LEU A 273 -15.24 -10.30 -0.62
C LEU A 273 -14.05 -10.73 -1.47
N ILE A 274 -14.31 -11.12 -2.71
CA ILE A 274 -13.29 -11.39 -3.72
C ILE A 274 -13.62 -10.56 -4.96
N SER A 275 -12.77 -9.58 -5.27
CA SER A 275 -12.93 -8.77 -6.48
C SER A 275 -11.92 -9.21 -7.55
N LEU A 276 -12.44 -9.65 -8.70
CA LEU A 276 -11.68 -10.12 -9.86
C LEU A 276 -11.94 -9.25 -11.08
N LYS A 277 -12.40 -8.00 -10.88
CA LYS A 277 -12.82 -7.12 -11.96
C LYS A 277 -11.68 -6.86 -12.94
N TYR A 278 -11.99 -6.75 -14.22
CA TYR A 278 -11.00 -6.43 -15.26
C TYR A 278 -9.80 -7.38 -15.29
N ASN A 279 -10.04 -8.69 -15.19
CA ASN A 279 -9.04 -9.74 -15.44
C ASN A 279 -9.24 -10.32 -16.86
N ARG A 280 -8.85 -11.58 -17.08
CA ARG A 280 -8.93 -12.26 -18.38
C ARG A 280 -9.78 -13.55 -18.31
N PHE A 281 -10.72 -13.63 -17.38
CA PHE A 281 -11.63 -14.77 -17.29
C PHE A 281 -12.55 -14.77 -18.51
N SER A 282 -12.54 -15.87 -19.29
CA SER A 282 -13.58 -16.15 -20.28
C SER A 282 -14.74 -16.94 -19.66
N CYS A 283 -14.45 -17.78 -18.68
CA CYS A 283 -15.43 -18.44 -17.81
C CYS A 283 -14.74 -18.81 -16.49
N LEU A 284 -15.52 -19.26 -15.50
CA LEU A 284 -14.97 -20.03 -14.38
C LEU A 284 -15.11 -21.52 -14.70
N SER A 285 -14.04 -22.28 -14.48
CA SER A 285 -14.06 -23.74 -14.62
C SER A 285 -14.95 -24.39 -13.55
N GLU A 286 -15.27 -25.67 -13.72
CA GLU A 286 -15.98 -26.45 -12.70
C GLU A 286 -15.24 -26.45 -11.36
N ASP A 287 -13.92 -26.57 -11.39
CA ASP A 287 -13.08 -26.54 -10.20
C ASP A 287 -13.13 -25.16 -9.52
N ASP A 288 -13.12 -24.08 -10.30
CA ASP A 288 -13.22 -22.72 -9.77
C ASP A 288 -14.60 -22.47 -9.13
N MET A 289 -15.67 -22.90 -9.79
CA MET A 289 -17.02 -22.83 -9.22
C MET A 289 -17.14 -23.69 -7.94
N ALA A 290 -16.57 -24.89 -7.94
CA ALA A 290 -16.54 -25.76 -6.76
C ALA A 290 -15.79 -25.12 -5.59
N LYS A 291 -14.61 -24.52 -5.84
CA LYS A 291 -13.85 -23.76 -4.83
C LYS A 291 -14.71 -22.65 -4.23
N LEU A 292 -15.36 -21.82 -5.04
CA LEU A 292 -16.22 -20.73 -4.56
C LEU A 292 -17.42 -21.26 -3.76
N ASN A 293 -18.01 -22.38 -4.16
CA ASN A 293 -19.09 -23.03 -3.42
C ASN A 293 -18.64 -23.60 -2.07
N ILE A 294 -17.36 -23.95 -1.91
CA ILE A 294 -16.77 -24.40 -0.65
C ILE A 294 -16.47 -23.19 0.25
N ILE A 295 -15.75 -22.19 -0.26
CA ILE A 295 -15.32 -21.05 0.55
C ILE A 295 -16.47 -20.08 0.89
N LYS A 296 -17.49 -20.01 0.03
CA LYS A 296 -18.71 -19.19 0.16
C LYS A 296 -18.44 -17.74 0.61
N PRO A 297 -17.70 -16.95 -0.19
CA PRO A 297 -17.55 -15.52 0.09
C PRO A 297 -18.91 -14.82 0.07
N SER A 298 -19.05 -13.72 0.79
CA SER A 298 -20.29 -12.92 0.78
C SER A 298 -20.52 -12.21 -0.54
N SER A 299 -19.44 -11.88 -1.27
CA SER A 299 -19.52 -11.22 -2.56
C SER A 299 -18.35 -11.59 -3.46
N VAL A 300 -18.64 -11.89 -4.73
CA VAL A 300 -17.66 -12.04 -5.80
C VAL A 300 -17.99 -11.06 -6.90
N PHE A 301 -16.97 -10.37 -7.42
CA PHE A 301 -17.12 -9.42 -8.51
C PHE A 301 -16.34 -9.84 -9.75
N LEU A 302 -17.00 -9.89 -10.90
CA LEU A 302 -16.44 -10.36 -12.17
C LEU A 302 -16.53 -9.33 -13.31
N ARG A 303 -17.11 -8.15 -13.10
CA ARG A 303 -17.27 -7.12 -14.14
C ARG A 303 -15.96 -6.84 -14.91
N GLY A 304 -16.09 -6.65 -16.22
CA GLY A 304 -15.00 -6.22 -17.10
C GLY A 304 -14.04 -7.35 -17.48
N ASN A 305 -14.39 -8.60 -17.20
CA ASN A 305 -13.74 -9.78 -17.77
C ASN A 305 -14.33 -10.10 -19.16
N PRO A 306 -13.54 -10.66 -20.09
CA PRO A 306 -14.01 -11.04 -21.43
C PRO A 306 -14.81 -12.35 -21.39
N ILE A 307 -15.93 -12.36 -20.67
CA ILE A 307 -16.74 -13.57 -20.45
C ILE A 307 -17.29 -14.08 -21.79
N GLU A 308 -16.95 -15.32 -22.16
CA GLU A 308 -17.45 -15.96 -23.37
C GLU A 308 -18.88 -16.44 -23.12
N CYS A 309 -19.80 -16.08 -24.03
CA CYS A 309 -21.18 -16.53 -23.98
C CYS A 309 -21.47 -17.43 -25.18
N SER A 310 -21.21 -18.72 -24.99
CA SER A 310 -21.42 -19.78 -25.97
C SER A 310 -22.01 -21.02 -25.28
N CYS A 311 -22.39 -22.04 -26.07
CA CYS A 311 -22.89 -23.30 -25.52
C CYS A 311 -21.86 -23.98 -24.61
N ASN A 312 -20.57 -23.73 -24.82
CA ASN A 312 -19.49 -24.34 -24.04
C ASN A 312 -19.39 -23.76 -22.62
N THR A 313 -19.83 -22.51 -22.42
CA THR A 313 -19.80 -21.83 -21.12
C THR A 313 -21.16 -21.81 -20.42
N LEU A 314 -22.19 -22.45 -20.99
CA LEU A 314 -23.57 -22.41 -20.50
C LEU A 314 -23.70 -22.81 -19.03
N ARG A 315 -22.91 -23.78 -18.57
CA ARG A 315 -22.92 -24.22 -17.17
C ARG A 315 -22.43 -23.13 -16.22
N PHE A 316 -21.33 -22.46 -16.57
CA PHE A 316 -20.83 -21.30 -15.84
C PHE A 316 -21.87 -20.17 -15.83
N LEU A 317 -22.45 -19.82 -16.99
CA LEU A 317 -23.44 -18.73 -17.08
C LEU A 317 -24.67 -19.00 -16.20
N LYS A 318 -25.18 -20.23 -16.20
CA LYS A 318 -26.28 -20.66 -15.30
C LYS A 318 -25.85 -20.56 -13.84
N TRP A 319 -24.65 -21.00 -13.49
CA TRP A 319 -24.13 -20.91 -12.13
C TRP A 319 -23.98 -19.45 -11.67
N THR A 320 -23.51 -18.54 -12.53
CA THR A 320 -23.40 -17.11 -12.24
C THR A 320 -24.75 -16.52 -11.82
N GLN A 321 -25.83 -16.88 -12.52
CA GLN A 321 -27.19 -16.37 -12.24
C GLN A 321 -27.81 -16.96 -10.98
N HIS A 322 -27.53 -18.24 -10.65
CA HIS A 322 -28.24 -18.97 -9.60
C HIS A 322 -27.45 -19.16 -8.30
N SER A 323 -26.13 -18.99 -8.31
CA SER A 323 -25.28 -19.24 -7.14
C SER A 323 -25.53 -18.26 -5.99
N GLY A 324 -26.01 -17.05 -6.28
CA GLY A 324 -26.12 -15.96 -5.31
C GLY A 324 -24.77 -15.42 -4.81
N LEU A 325 -23.64 -15.90 -5.35
CA LEU A 325 -22.29 -15.48 -4.95
C LEU A 325 -21.78 -14.29 -5.75
N ILE A 326 -22.16 -14.20 -7.02
CA ILE A 326 -21.75 -13.11 -7.91
C ILE A 326 -22.64 -11.91 -7.63
N SER A 327 -22.03 -10.79 -7.25
CA SER A 327 -22.77 -9.59 -6.82
C SER A 327 -22.98 -8.58 -7.94
N ASP A 328 -22.22 -8.66 -9.03
CA ASP A 328 -22.28 -7.73 -10.17
C ASP A 328 -22.76 -8.40 -11.46
N VAL A 329 -23.68 -9.37 -11.35
CA VAL A 329 -24.23 -10.15 -12.48
C VAL A 329 -24.76 -9.23 -13.59
N ASP A 330 -25.47 -8.17 -13.22
CA ASP A 330 -26.07 -7.21 -14.16
C ASP A 330 -25.04 -6.32 -14.87
N GLU A 331 -23.81 -6.25 -14.34
CA GLU A 331 -22.71 -5.49 -14.93
C GLU A 331 -21.75 -6.37 -15.75
N ILE A 332 -22.03 -7.68 -15.88
CA ILE A 332 -21.22 -8.60 -16.69
C ILE A 332 -21.60 -8.47 -18.17
N GLU A 333 -20.60 -8.12 -18.97
CA GLU A 333 -20.66 -8.10 -20.42
C GLU A 333 -20.14 -9.44 -20.98
N CYS A 334 -20.93 -10.03 -21.86
CA CYS A 334 -20.65 -11.21 -22.66
C CYS A 334 -19.93 -10.82 -23.96
N VAL A 335 -18.93 -11.60 -24.34
CA VAL A 335 -18.35 -11.64 -25.68
C VAL A 335 -19.00 -12.81 -26.43
N LEU A 336 -19.75 -12.50 -27.49
CA LEU A 336 -20.31 -13.51 -28.40
C LEU A 336 -19.23 -14.04 -29.37
N GLN A 337 -19.48 -15.16 -30.04
CA GLN A 337 -18.55 -15.73 -31.03
C GLN A 337 -18.19 -14.75 -32.17
N THR A 338 -19.09 -13.81 -32.47
CA THR A 338 -18.90 -12.72 -33.44
C THR A 338 -18.00 -11.59 -32.94
N GLY A 339 -17.57 -11.64 -31.68
CA GLY A 339 -16.83 -10.56 -31.01
C GLY A 339 -17.70 -9.39 -30.53
N THR A 340 -19.02 -9.44 -30.75
CA THR A 340 -19.95 -8.41 -30.26
C THR A 340 -20.21 -8.55 -28.77
N LEU A 341 -20.35 -7.41 -28.08
CA LEU A 341 -20.68 -7.36 -26.66
C LEU A 341 -22.20 -7.44 -26.44
N ALA A 342 -22.62 -8.23 -25.46
CA ALA A 342 -24.01 -8.33 -25.00
C ALA A 342 -24.06 -8.33 -23.47
N THR A 343 -25.15 -7.90 -22.84
CA THR A 343 -25.28 -8.04 -21.37
C THR A 343 -25.74 -9.45 -21.01
N LEU A 344 -25.21 -10.03 -19.92
CA LEU A 344 -25.56 -11.40 -19.49
C LEU A 344 -27.09 -11.62 -19.37
N SER A 345 -27.83 -10.60 -18.96
CA SER A 345 -29.30 -10.59 -18.85
C SER A 345 -30.04 -10.81 -20.17
N ASN A 346 -29.41 -10.50 -21.31
CA ASN A 346 -30.00 -10.60 -22.65
C ASN A 346 -29.47 -11.78 -23.48
N SER A 347 -28.34 -12.39 -23.08
CA SER A 347 -27.61 -13.39 -23.89
C SER A 347 -28.15 -14.82 -23.77
N CYS A 348 -28.84 -15.16 -22.68
CA CYS A 348 -29.29 -16.54 -22.39
C CYS A 348 -30.81 -16.71 -22.50
N LYS A 349 -31.43 -16.17 -23.55
CA LYS A 349 -32.74 -16.62 -24.04
C LYS A 349 -32.61 -17.72 -25.09
N ILE A 350 -31.67 -18.65 -24.87
CA ILE A 350 -31.44 -19.83 -25.70
C ILE A 350 -31.89 -21.06 -24.93
#